data_AF-A0A517PHZ0-F1
#
_entry.id   AF-A0A517PHZ0-F1
#
_cell.length_a   1.000
_cell.length_b   1.000
_cell.length_c   1.000
_cell.angle_alpha   90.00
_cell.angle_beta   90.00
_cell.angle_gamma   90.00
#
_symmetry.space_group_name_H-M   'P 1'
#
loop_
_entity.id
_entity.type
_entity.pdbx_description
1 polymer ?
#
loop_
_entity_poly.entity_id
_entity_poly.type
_entity_poly.pdbx_seq_one_letter_code
_entity_poly.pdbx_strand_id
1 'polypeptide(L)'
;MSDLDFFYPAMLSLTERTRELIAESISLPEDAFVFADRYGEQILFFRLAEKRKGAVYKWSDEEPEQFLKVFNSFREFLEAELTAHEMQAGD
;
A
#
# COMPACT_ATOMS: atom_id res chain seq x y z
N MET A 1 -14.42 6.60 -9.08
CA MET A 1 -13.55 7.48 -8.28
C MET A 1 -12.59 6.56 -7.56
N SER A 2 -11.29 6.62 -7.83
CA SER A 2 -10.34 5.80 -7.09
C SER A 2 -10.21 6.40 -5.69
N ASP A 3 -10.75 5.74 -4.65
CA ASP A 3 -10.59 6.18 -3.24
C ASP A 3 -9.13 6.00 -2.73
N LEU A 4 -8.15 6.11 -3.63
CA LEU A 4 -6.74 5.81 -3.47
C LEU A 4 -6.01 7.13 -3.65
N ASP A 5 -5.69 7.75 -2.53
CA ASP A 5 -5.03 9.02 -2.48
C ASP A 5 -3.53 8.86 -2.76
N PHE A 6 -3.12 8.96 -4.02
CA PHE A 6 -1.71 9.02 -4.41
C PHE A 6 -1.15 10.44 -4.19
N PHE A 7 -0.99 10.85 -2.93
CA PHE A 7 -0.42 12.16 -2.60
C PHE A 7 1.10 12.18 -2.73
N TYR A 8 1.61 12.53 -3.91
CA TYR A 8 3.06 12.65 -4.18
C TYR A 8 3.83 13.58 -3.20
N PRO A 9 3.28 14.70 -2.70
CA PRO A 9 3.95 15.51 -1.68
C PRO A 9 3.90 14.90 -0.26
N ALA A 10 2.89 14.08 0.05
CA ALA A 10 2.68 13.50 1.38
C ALA A 10 3.22 12.08 1.53
N MET A 11 3.62 11.42 0.43
CA MET A 11 4.12 10.05 0.41
C MET A 11 5.32 9.84 1.33
N LEU A 12 6.19 10.85 1.48
CA LEU A 12 7.34 10.77 2.40
C LEU A 12 6.92 10.76 3.88
N SER A 13 5.86 11.49 4.23
CA SER A 13 5.29 11.50 5.59
C SER A 13 4.26 10.39 5.83
N LEU A 14 3.82 9.72 4.76
CA LEU A 14 2.72 8.75 4.83
C LEU A 14 3.09 7.58 5.73
N THR A 15 4.33 7.08 5.62
CA THR A 15 4.77 5.96 6.46
C THR A 15 4.68 6.30 7.96
N GLU A 16 5.15 7.47 8.38
CA GLU A 16 5.08 7.89 9.79
C GLU A 16 3.63 8.11 10.24
N ARG A 17 2.83 8.79 9.41
CA ARG A 17 1.41 9.02 9.71
C ARG A 17 0.64 7.71 9.84
N THR A 18 0.86 6.76 8.94
CA THR A 18 0.21 5.46 8.98
C THR A 18 0.67 4.65 10.19
N ARG A 19 1.95 4.71 10.58
CA ARG A 19 2.43 4.10 11.83
C ARG A 19 1.68 4.64 13.05
N GLU A 20 1.48 5.95 13.14
CA GLU A 20 0.69 6.55 14.22
C GLU A 20 -0.77 6.09 14.21
N LEU A 21 -1.39 6.02 13.03
CA LEU A 21 -2.80 5.66 12.87
C LEU A 21 -3.10 4.21 13.27
N ILE A 22 -2.22 3.26 12.94
CA ILE A 22 -2.48 1.83 13.16
C ILE A 22 -1.74 1.24 14.36
N ALA A 23 -0.97 2.05 15.11
CA ALA A 23 -0.13 1.57 16.22
C ALA A 23 -0.88 0.76 17.28
N GLU A 24 -2.17 1.06 17.50
CA GLU A 24 -3.01 0.32 18.45
C GLU A 24 -3.51 -1.02 17.90
N SER A 25 -3.52 -1.20 16.58
CA SER A 25 -4.02 -2.39 15.89
C SER A 25 -2.90 -3.33 15.45
N ILE A 26 -1.80 -2.79 14.91
CA ILE A 26 -0.64 -3.56 14.45
C ILE A 26 0.63 -2.70 14.44
N SER A 27 1.79 -3.36 14.51
CA SER A 27 3.07 -2.72 14.19
C SER A 27 3.49 -3.02 12.76
N LEU A 28 3.59 -1.99 11.91
CA LEU A 28 4.23 -2.12 10.60
C LEU A 28 5.71 -2.55 10.77
N PRO A 29 6.24 -3.39 9.88
CA PRO A 29 7.67 -3.71 9.85
C PRO A 29 8.52 -2.43 9.81
N GLU A 30 9.65 -2.37 10.52
CA GLU A 30 10.52 -1.18 10.56
C GLU A 30 10.98 -0.73 9.16
N ASP A 31 11.18 -1.68 8.26
CA ASP A 31 11.61 -1.44 6.89
C ASP A 31 10.44 -1.29 5.89
N ALA A 32 9.21 -1.17 6.36
CA ALA A 32 8.06 -0.93 5.51
C ALA A 32 8.08 0.50 4.94
N PHE A 33 7.87 0.61 3.64
CA PHE A 33 7.58 1.85 2.94
C PHE A 33 6.13 1.83 2.49
N VAL A 34 5.30 2.64 3.13
CA VAL A 34 3.87 2.79 2.78
C VAL A 34 3.75 3.74 1.60
N PHE A 35 3.13 3.27 0.52
CA PHE A 35 2.92 4.07 -0.68
C PHE A 35 1.45 4.34 -0.99
N ALA A 36 0.53 3.67 -0.29
CA ALA A 36 -0.90 3.95 -0.35
C ALA A 36 -1.60 3.66 0.98
N ASP A 37 -2.56 4.50 1.32
CA ASP A 37 -3.37 4.43 2.53
C ASP A 37 -4.80 4.84 2.17
N ARG A 38 -5.78 4.01 2.53
CA ARG A 38 -7.21 4.33 2.46
C ARG A 38 -7.72 4.59 3.87
N TYR A 39 -7.44 5.79 4.38
CA TYR A 39 -7.96 6.29 5.66
C TYR A 39 -7.68 5.40 6.88
N GLY A 40 -6.61 4.61 6.87
CA GLY A 40 -6.29 3.66 7.93
C GLY A 40 -7.12 2.38 7.91
N GLU A 41 -7.96 2.16 6.89
CA GLU A 41 -8.71 0.90 6.70
C GLU A 41 -7.90 -0.10 5.88
N GLN A 42 -7.20 0.39 4.85
CA GLN A 42 -6.35 -0.42 3.99
C GLN A 42 -5.04 0.27 3.67
N ILE A 43 -3.94 -0.48 3.78
CA ILE A 43 -2.59 0.03 3.55
C ILE A 43 -1.88 -0.86 2.54
N LEU A 44 -1.20 -0.24 1.58
CA LEU A 44 -0.25 -0.92 0.70
C LEU A 44 1.17 -0.44 0.96
N PHE A 45 2.08 -1.40 1.11
CA PHE A 45 3.48 -1.14 1.38
C PHE A 45 4.40 -2.16 0.72
N PHE A 46 5.68 -1.84 0.61
CA PHE A 46 6.74 -2.80 0.28
C PHE A 46 7.86 -2.71 1.31
N ARG A 47 8.69 -3.75 1.41
CA ARG A 47 9.80 -3.82 2.36
C ARG A 47 11.11 -3.37 1.71
N LEU A 48 11.76 -2.36 2.30
CA LEU A 48 13.03 -1.81 1.81
C LEU A 48 14.17 -2.83 1.86
N ALA A 49 14.14 -3.79 2.79
CA ALA A 49 15.15 -4.83 2.88
C ALA A 49 15.12 -5.84 1.72
N GLU A 50 14.00 -5.96 1.00
CA GLU A 50 13.80 -6.98 -0.06
C GLU A 50 14.50 -6.66 -1.39
N LYS A 51 15.14 -5.49 -1.53
CA LYS A 51 15.93 -5.07 -2.71
C LYS A 51 15.16 -5.22 -4.05
N ARG A 52 15.86 -5.27 -5.19
CA ARG A 52 15.26 -5.19 -6.54
C ARG A 52 14.18 -6.28 -6.70
N LYS A 53 12.91 -5.86 -6.69
CA LYS A 53 11.66 -6.66 -6.72
C LYS A 53 11.03 -6.96 -5.34
N GLY A 54 11.04 -6.00 -4.42
CA GLY A 54 10.22 -6.08 -3.21
C GLY A 54 8.75 -6.31 -3.54
N ALA A 55 8.12 -7.24 -2.81
CA ALA A 55 6.72 -7.56 -2.99
C ALA A 55 5.82 -6.44 -2.47
N VAL A 56 4.57 -6.39 -2.94
CA VAL A 56 3.56 -5.50 -2.38
C VAL A 56 2.75 -6.27 -1.36
N TYR A 57 2.65 -5.70 -0.17
CA TYR A 57 1.88 -6.20 0.94
C TYR A 57 0.66 -5.32 1.17
N LYS A 58 -0.45 -5.96 1.55
CA LYS A 58 -1.69 -5.33 1.99
C LYS A 58 -1.89 -5.61 3.48
N TRP A 59 -2.26 -4.58 4.21
CA TRP A 59 -2.89 -4.69 5.52
C TRP A 59 -4.33 -4.17 5.42
N SER A 60 -5.25 -4.75 6.22
CA SER A 60 -6.63 -4.30 6.35
C SER A 60 -7.06 -4.34 7.81
N ASP A 61 -7.87 -3.38 8.25
CA ASP A 61 -8.51 -3.38 9.57
C ASP A 61 -9.47 -4.56 9.82
N GLU A 62 -10.07 -5.11 8.75
CA GLU A 62 -10.89 -6.34 8.78
C GLU A 62 -10.06 -7.60 9.14
N GLU A 63 -8.78 -7.62 8.79
CA GLU A 63 -7.84 -8.73 9.05
C GLU A 63 -6.53 -8.18 9.65
N PRO A 64 -6.59 -7.56 10.84
CA PRO A 64 -5.53 -6.68 11.32
C PRO A 64 -4.26 -7.43 11.72
N GLU A 65 -4.33 -8.75 11.92
CA GLU A 65 -3.21 -9.60 12.33
C GLU A 65 -2.31 -10.05 11.17
N GLN A 66 -2.65 -9.71 9.92
CA GLN A 66 -1.98 -10.27 8.74
C GLN A 66 -1.49 -9.21 7.77
N PHE A 67 -0.33 -9.48 7.17
CA PHE A 67 0.18 -8.77 6.00
C PHE A 67 0.13 -9.71 4.78
N LEU A 68 -0.80 -9.43 3.88
CA LEU A 68 -1.02 -10.28 2.71
C LEU A 68 -0.15 -9.82 1.55
N LYS A 69 0.69 -10.72 1.02
CA LYS A 69 1.40 -10.46 -0.23
C LYS A 69 0.39 -10.48 -1.39
N VAL A 70 0.15 -9.32 -2.00
CA VAL A 70 -0.83 -9.15 -3.08
C VAL A 70 -0.20 -9.06 -4.47
N PHE A 71 1.06 -8.62 -4.57
CA PHE A 71 1.84 -8.63 -5.82
C PHE A 71 3.28 -9.04 -5.57
N ASN A 72 3.93 -9.65 -6.56
CA ASN A 72 5.34 -10.04 -6.46
C ASN A 72 6.30 -8.88 -6.72
N SER A 73 5.81 -7.76 -7.24
CA SER A 73 6.60 -6.54 -7.41
C SER A 73 5.73 -5.29 -7.50
N PHE A 74 6.30 -4.14 -7.17
CA PHE A 74 5.64 -2.84 -7.39
C PHE A 74 5.30 -2.58 -8.86
N ARG A 75 6.09 -3.11 -9.81
CA ARG A 75 5.77 -3.04 -11.25
C ARG A 75 4.48 -3.78 -11.57
N GLU A 76 4.32 -4.99 -11.06
CA GLU A 76 3.12 -5.82 -11.28
C GLU A 76 1.87 -5.11 -10.75
N PHE A 77 1.97 -4.46 -9.58
CA PHE A 77 0.92 -3.60 -9.06
C PHE A 77 0.56 -2.46 -10.02
N LEU A 78 1.55 -1.70 -10.48
CA LEU A 78 1.31 -0.58 -11.40
C LEU A 78 0.67 -1.04 -12.73
N GLU A 79 1.14 -2.16 -13.29
CA GLU A 79 0.59 -2.73 -14.52
C GLU A 79 -0.88 -3.15 -14.33
N ALA A 80 -1.23 -3.71 -13.17
CA ALA A 80 -2.61 -4.08 -12.85
C ALA A 80 -3.53 -2.85 -12.69
N GLU A 81 -3.09 -1.82 -11.96
CA GLU A 81 -3.87 -0.59 -11.76
C GLU A 81 -4.11 0.15 -13.08
N LEU A 82 -3.08 0.26 -13.94
CA LEU A 82 -3.22 0.88 -15.26
C LEU A 82 -4.23 0.14 -16.13
N THR A 83 -4.14 -1.21 -16.16
CA THR A 83 -5.07 -2.05 -16.92
C THR A 83 -6.51 -1.87 -16.42
N ALA A 84 -6.72 -1.85 -15.10
CA ALA A 84 -8.03 -1.64 -14.50
C ALA A 84 -8.63 -0.27 -14.85
N HIS A 85 -7.80 0.78 -14.89
CA HIS A 85 -8.22 2.12 -15.29
C HIS A 85 -8.57 2.22 -16.78
N GLU A 86 -7.83 1.56 -17.67
CA GLU A 86 -8.13 1.53 -19.11
C GLU A 86 -9.47 0.83 -19.40
N MET A 87 -9.79 -0.24 -18.67
CA MET A 87 -11.09 -0.93 -18.82
C MET A 87 -12.27 -0.08 -18.33
N GLN A 88 -12.08 0.80 -17.35
CA GLN A 88 -13.13 1.71 -16.87
C GLN A 88 -13.34 2.95 -17.75
N ALA A 89 -12.37 3.30 -18.59
CA ALA A 89 -12.45 4.45 -19.49
C ALA A 89 -13.01 4.11 -20.90
N GLY A 90 -13.29 2.83 -21.16
CA GLY A 90 -13.80 2.30 -22.43
C GLY A 90 -15.30 2.02 -22.48
N ASP A 91 -16.03 2.26 -21.39
CA ASP A 91 -17.51 2.27 -21.29
C ASP A 91 -18.04 3.71 -21.29
#